data_AF-A0A6P9AQY1-F1
#
_entry.id   AF-A0A6P9AQY1-F1
#
_cell.length_a   1.000
_cell.length_b   1.000
_cell.length_c   1.000
_cell.angle_alpha   90.00
_cell.angle_beta   90.00
_cell.angle_gamma   90.00
#
_symmetry.space_group_name_H-M   'P 1'
#
loop_
_entity.id
_entity.type
_entity.pdbx_description
1 polymer ?
#
loop_
_entity_poly.entity_id
_entity_poly.type
_entity_poly.pdbx_seq_one_letter_code
_entity_poly.pdbx_strand_id
1 'polypeptide(L)'
;MLFSYRVRKEQEALDEPELDAELVREDGLETSSEDTDEYENETDEDFDEEEEEEEEEEEEEEKEEDEDGVVAVDLNLGEFKGPLQFYVWKKLLGELHPVPASISLNWNSAHPNLVVVEEATGVKFSPGRRFWRRKLERFTSTPCVVGRKGITTGCFYWEVDVEDSNNWIVGMAKKSVKRKEKLNFLPKEGVWAIELKAGEYQALSEPRTSLSVCGEMEKVGVYLDFEWGQLSFYNSSSMTHLYTFQACFHEEMLPFLSTRSSYPLLVRVLEL
;
A
#
# COMPACT_ATOMS: atom_id res chain seq x y z
N MET A 1 30.45 -30.42 -57.04
CA MET A 1 29.17 -30.07 -56.39
C MET A 1 29.46 -28.83 -55.54
N LEU A 2 29.08 -27.58 -55.86
CA LEU A 2 27.98 -27.06 -56.71
C LEU A 2 26.60 -27.59 -56.24
N PHE A 3 25.57 -26.79 -55.94
CA PHE A 3 25.34 -25.32 -56.08
C PHE A 3 25.23 -24.62 -54.69
N SER A 4 25.34 -23.31 -54.44
CA SER A 4 25.50 -22.05 -55.21
C SER A 4 24.25 -21.33 -55.80
N TYR A 5 23.54 -20.53 -54.98
CA TYR A 5 22.62 -19.46 -55.44
C TYR A 5 22.75 -18.16 -54.62
N ARG A 6 22.58 -16.99 -55.29
CA ARG A 6 22.77 -15.63 -54.72
C ARG A 6 22.16 -14.53 -55.63
N VAL A 7 21.10 -13.85 -55.18
CA VAL A 7 20.47 -12.63 -55.74
C VAL A 7 19.91 -11.87 -54.51
N ARG A 8 20.09 -10.55 -54.21
CA ARG A 8 19.85 -9.26 -54.95
C ARG A 8 18.35 -9.08 -55.29
N LYS A 9 17.71 -7.91 -55.42
CA LYS A 9 17.87 -6.44 -55.16
C LYS A 9 16.43 -5.85 -55.34
N GLU A 10 15.93 -4.67 -54.93
CA GLU A 10 16.33 -3.41 -54.25
C GLU A 10 15.05 -2.88 -53.49
N GLN A 11 15.00 -1.94 -52.53
CA GLN A 11 15.45 -0.53 -52.37
C GLN A 11 14.62 0.54 -53.11
N GLU A 12 13.73 1.23 -52.37
CA GLU A 12 13.16 2.59 -52.52
C GLU A 12 12.25 2.80 -51.26
N ALA A 13 12.22 3.89 -50.48
CA ALA A 13 12.59 5.31 -50.59
C ALA A 13 11.51 6.24 -51.19
N LEU A 14 11.57 7.53 -50.79
CA LEU A 14 10.63 8.64 -51.08
C LEU A 14 9.29 8.57 -50.29
N ASP A 15 8.66 9.68 -49.87
CA ASP A 15 9.14 11.03 -49.48
C ASP A 15 8.00 11.74 -48.69
N GLU A 16 8.31 12.83 -47.98
CA GLU A 16 7.30 13.77 -47.46
C GLU A 16 6.82 14.74 -48.57
N PRO A 17 5.79 15.56 -48.34
CA PRO A 17 6.15 16.96 -48.06
C PRO A 17 5.27 17.70 -47.05
N GLU A 18 5.87 18.70 -46.42
CA GLU A 18 5.20 19.84 -45.76
C GLU A 18 4.43 20.70 -46.78
N LEU A 19 3.38 21.40 -46.36
CA LEU A 19 2.81 22.53 -47.10
C LEU A 19 2.27 23.62 -46.16
N ASP A 20 3.10 24.63 -45.89
CA ASP A 20 2.66 25.98 -45.57
C ASP A 20 2.30 26.74 -46.86
N ALA A 21 1.27 27.59 -46.81
CA ALA A 21 1.00 28.61 -47.83
C ALA A 21 0.25 29.81 -47.22
N GLU A 22 0.66 31.02 -47.57
CA GLU A 22 0.25 32.28 -46.93
C GLU A 22 -0.57 33.20 -47.88
N LEU A 23 -1.28 34.17 -47.28
CA LEU A 23 -1.71 35.47 -47.84
C LEU A 23 -2.79 35.56 -48.96
N VAL A 24 -3.78 36.43 -48.69
CA VAL A 24 -4.40 37.54 -49.49
C VAL A 24 -5.77 37.85 -48.85
N ARG A 25 -5.95 38.91 -48.03
CA ARG A 25 -6.06 40.36 -48.29
C ARG A 25 -7.40 40.84 -48.89
N GLU A 26 -8.04 41.79 -48.17
CA GLU A 26 -8.89 42.92 -48.66
C GLU A 26 -10.25 42.53 -49.34
N ASP A 27 -11.36 43.29 -49.26
CA ASP A 27 -11.66 44.59 -48.60
C ASP A 27 -13.20 44.82 -48.42
N GLY A 28 -13.61 45.88 -47.70
CA GLY A 28 -15.00 46.45 -47.66
C GLY A 28 -15.88 46.02 -46.46
N LEU A 29 -16.69 46.85 -45.76
CA LEU A 29 -17.63 47.96 -46.11
C LEU A 29 -18.88 47.50 -46.89
N GLU A 30 -20.12 47.93 -46.62
CA GLU A 30 -20.66 48.95 -45.68
C GLU A 30 -22.19 48.80 -45.45
N THR A 31 -22.71 49.17 -44.26
CA THR A 31 -24.14 49.52 -43.98
C THR A 31 -25.23 48.43 -44.22
N SER A 32 -26.52 48.58 -43.85
CA SER A 32 -27.29 49.70 -43.27
C SER A 32 -28.32 49.27 -42.21
N SER A 33 -28.88 50.26 -41.52
CA SER A 33 -30.05 50.21 -40.63
C SER A 33 -31.34 49.73 -41.31
N GLU A 34 -32.30 49.25 -40.52
CA GLU A 34 -33.61 49.91 -40.28
C GLU A 34 -34.36 49.26 -39.09
N ASP A 35 -35.16 50.06 -38.38
CA ASP A 35 -35.88 49.69 -37.15
C ASP A 35 -37.27 49.07 -37.43
N THR A 36 -37.90 48.42 -36.44
CA THR A 36 -39.37 48.43 -36.29
C THR A 36 -39.85 47.97 -34.90
N ASP A 37 -40.26 48.95 -34.10
CA ASP A 37 -41.45 49.05 -33.24
C ASP A 37 -41.88 47.95 -32.23
N GLU A 38 -42.39 48.45 -31.11
CA GLU A 38 -42.88 47.75 -29.92
C GLU A 38 -44.21 47.00 -30.14
N TYR A 39 -44.40 45.89 -29.43
CA TYR A 39 -45.71 45.52 -28.87
C TYR A 39 -45.54 44.86 -27.51
N GLU A 40 -46.25 45.39 -26.52
CA GLU A 40 -46.32 44.86 -25.14
C GLU A 40 -47.16 43.57 -25.09
N ASN A 41 -46.86 42.70 -24.11
CA ASN A 41 -47.89 41.91 -23.45
C ASN A 41 -47.41 41.49 -22.04
N GLU A 42 -48.36 41.34 -21.12
CA GLU A 42 -48.13 41.01 -19.70
C GLU A 42 -48.20 39.48 -19.44
N THR A 43 -47.89 39.09 -18.20
CA THR A 43 -47.94 37.73 -17.61
C THR A 43 -46.82 36.77 -18.11
N ASP A 44 -46.34 35.80 -17.32
CA ASP A 44 -46.89 35.19 -16.10
C ASP A 44 -45.96 35.32 -14.87
N GLU A 45 -46.52 35.39 -13.65
CA GLU A 45 -45.78 35.43 -12.36
C GLU A 45 -45.58 34.02 -11.76
N ASP A 46 -45.59 32.98 -12.61
CA ASP A 46 -45.70 31.56 -12.21
C ASP A 46 -44.36 30.77 -12.36
N PHE A 47 -43.19 31.42 -12.34
CA PHE A 47 -41.88 30.76 -12.58
C PHE A 47 -40.94 30.73 -11.36
N ASP A 48 -41.10 31.64 -10.39
CA ASP A 48 -40.19 31.74 -9.25
C ASP A 48 -40.56 30.74 -8.11
N GLU A 49 -41.78 30.20 -8.07
CA GLU A 49 -42.19 29.20 -7.06
C GLU A 49 -41.62 27.79 -7.34
N GLU A 50 -41.31 27.43 -8.60
CA GLU A 50 -40.71 26.12 -8.92
C GLU A 50 -39.20 26.04 -8.58
N GLU A 51 -38.44 27.15 -8.64
CA GLU A 51 -37.02 27.17 -8.19
C GLU A 51 -36.89 27.21 -6.65
N GLU A 52 -37.82 27.85 -5.91
CA GLU A 52 -37.80 27.80 -4.43
C GLU A 52 -38.21 26.41 -3.86
N GLU A 53 -39.07 25.63 -4.53
CA GLU A 53 -39.37 24.24 -4.12
C GLU A 53 -38.21 23.27 -4.40
N GLU A 54 -37.43 23.44 -5.49
CA GLU A 54 -36.25 22.60 -5.76
C GLU A 54 -35.08 22.89 -4.78
N GLU A 55 -34.85 24.15 -4.34
CA GLU A 55 -33.83 24.45 -3.31
C GLU A 55 -34.22 23.90 -1.91
N GLU A 56 -35.50 23.84 -1.53
CA GLU A 56 -35.91 23.21 -0.25
C GLU A 56 -35.79 21.66 -0.27
N GLU A 57 -36.02 20.98 -1.41
CA GLU A 57 -35.80 19.53 -1.50
C GLU A 57 -34.29 19.14 -1.45
N GLU A 58 -33.39 19.88 -2.11
CA GLU A 58 -31.93 19.63 -1.96
C GLU A 58 -31.45 19.91 -0.51
N GLU A 59 -31.99 20.95 0.16
CA GLU A 59 -31.67 21.19 1.57
C GLU A 59 -32.25 20.13 2.53
N GLU A 60 -33.33 19.39 2.21
CA GLU A 60 -33.76 18.24 3.02
C GLU A 60 -32.93 16.96 2.74
N GLU A 61 -32.51 16.68 1.49
CA GLU A 61 -31.63 15.52 1.21
C GLU A 61 -30.25 15.65 1.91
N GLU A 62 -29.62 16.84 1.97
CA GLU A 62 -28.36 17.02 2.71
C GLU A 62 -28.50 16.85 4.24
N LYS A 63 -29.72 16.81 4.80
CA LYS A 63 -29.95 16.70 6.27
C LYS A 63 -30.18 15.28 6.79
N GLU A 64 -30.33 14.27 5.93
CA GLU A 64 -30.54 12.86 6.37
C GLU A 64 -29.24 12.05 6.58
N GLU A 65 -28.05 12.51 6.12
CA GLU A 65 -26.81 11.70 6.22
C GLU A 65 -26.08 11.75 7.59
N ASP A 66 -26.54 12.53 8.58
CA ASP A 66 -25.74 12.85 9.80
C ASP A 66 -26.26 12.22 11.13
N GLU A 67 -26.89 11.03 11.09
CA GLU A 67 -27.04 10.12 12.25
C GLU A 67 -26.41 8.73 12.01
N ASP A 68 -25.10 8.66 11.72
CA ASP A 68 -24.32 7.40 11.84
C ASP A 68 -24.05 7.05 13.33
N GLY A 69 -25.15 6.96 14.10
CA GLY A 69 -25.14 6.55 15.48
C GLY A 69 -24.69 5.10 15.57
N VAL A 70 -23.50 4.86 16.14
CA VAL A 70 -22.86 3.52 16.21
C VAL A 70 -23.74 2.54 17.00
N VAL A 71 -24.67 1.90 16.30
CA VAL A 71 -25.49 0.82 16.84
C VAL A 71 -24.55 -0.35 17.12
N ALA A 72 -24.30 -0.60 18.40
CA ALA A 72 -23.65 -1.82 18.85
C ALA A 72 -24.58 -3.02 18.58
N VAL A 73 -24.57 -3.49 17.33
CA VAL A 73 -25.32 -4.68 16.91
C VAL A 73 -24.70 -5.88 17.64
N ASP A 74 -25.33 -6.30 18.72
CA ASP A 74 -24.98 -7.51 19.47
C ASP A 74 -25.34 -8.73 18.61
N LEU A 75 -24.44 -9.03 17.65
CA LEU A 75 -24.53 -10.13 16.70
C LEU A 75 -24.52 -11.45 17.48
N ASN A 76 -25.72 -11.91 17.85
CA ASN A 76 -25.97 -13.16 18.56
C ASN A 76 -25.64 -14.37 17.67
N LEU A 77 -24.34 -14.60 17.48
CA LEU A 77 -23.73 -15.57 16.58
C LEU A 77 -23.98 -17.04 16.99
N GLY A 78 -24.73 -17.27 18.07
CA GLY A 78 -25.08 -18.59 18.58
C GLY A 78 -26.15 -19.33 17.75
N GLU A 79 -27.06 -18.62 17.08
CA GLU A 79 -28.30 -19.24 16.57
C GLU A 79 -28.21 -19.79 15.13
N PHE A 80 -27.42 -19.17 14.22
CA PHE A 80 -27.45 -19.52 12.79
C PHE A 80 -26.12 -20.05 12.23
N LYS A 81 -25.77 -21.30 12.55
CA LYS A 81 -24.54 -21.98 12.08
C LYS A 81 -24.57 -22.35 10.58
N GLY A 82 -24.62 -21.36 9.70
CA GLY A 82 -24.80 -21.55 8.26
C GLY A 82 -24.23 -20.41 7.40
N PRO A 83 -24.43 -20.46 6.06
CA PRO A 83 -23.75 -19.58 5.11
C PRO A 83 -23.96 -18.08 5.32
N LEU A 84 -25.03 -17.66 6.01
CA LEU A 84 -25.27 -16.26 6.34
C LEU A 84 -24.20 -15.69 7.29
N GLN A 85 -23.70 -16.46 8.25
CA GLN A 85 -22.60 -16.01 9.12
C GLN A 85 -21.32 -15.79 8.30
N PHE A 86 -20.99 -16.70 7.38
CA PHE A 86 -19.86 -16.53 6.47
C PHE A 86 -20.04 -15.34 5.53
N TYR A 87 -21.26 -15.08 5.04
CA TYR A 87 -21.53 -13.92 4.18
C TYR A 87 -21.41 -12.59 4.93
N VAL A 88 -22.01 -12.48 6.13
CA VAL A 88 -21.91 -11.29 6.98
C VAL A 88 -20.47 -11.05 7.41
N TRP A 89 -19.76 -12.07 7.89
CA TRP A 89 -18.35 -11.99 8.24
C TRP A 89 -17.47 -11.58 7.05
N LYS A 90 -17.72 -12.14 5.86
CA LYS A 90 -17.00 -11.75 4.64
C LYS A 90 -17.31 -10.32 4.19
N LYS A 91 -18.49 -9.78 4.51
CA LYS A 91 -18.81 -8.35 4.30
C LYS A 91 -18.05 -7.49 5.31
N LEU A 92 -18.14 -7.81 6.60
CA LEU A 92 -17.42 -7.13 7.69
C LEU A 92 -15.89 -7.13 7.48
N LEU A 93 -15.31 -8.18 6.90
CA LEU A 93 -13.89 -8.23 6.53
C LEU A 93 -13.44 -7.15 5.52
N GLY A 94 -14.37 -6.51 4.80
CA GLY A 94 -14.09 -5.32 4.00
C GLY A 94 -14.05 -4.03 4.84
N GLU A 95 -14.87 -3.96 5.89
CA GLU A 95 -15.05 -2.79 6.76
C GLU A 95 -14.15 -2.84 8.02
N LEU A 96 -13.43 -3.93 8.26
CA LEU A 96 -12.55 -4.08 9.43
C LEU A 96 -11.24 -3.31 9.24
N HIS A 97 -11.15 -2.15 9.87
CA HIS A 97 -9.90 -1.38 10.01
C HIS A 97 -9.24 -1.65 11.38
N PRO A 98 -7.96 -2.09 11.43
CA PRO A 98 -7.10 -2.53 10.32
C PRO A 98 -7.48 -3.92 9.76
N VAL A 99 -7.25 -4.09 8.46
CA VAL A 99 -7.43 -5.39 7.79
C VAL A 99 -6.32 -6.36 8.26
N PRO A 100 -6.66 -7.53 8.82
CA PRO A 100 -5.66 -8.52 9.22
C PRO A 100 -4.93 -9.10 8.01
N ALA A 101 -3.62 -8.90 7.94
CA ALA A 101 -2.85 -9.11 6.73
C ALA A 101 -2.25 -10.52 6.65
N SER A 102 -2.72 -11.34 5.70
CA SER A 102 -2.12 -12.64 5.38
C SER A 102 -0.76 -12.45 4.69
N ILE A 103 0.31 -12.40 5.49
CA ILE A 103 1.68 -12.21 5.03
C ILE A 103 2.30 -13.53 4.58
N SER A 104 2.96 -13.51 3.43
CA SER A 104 3.86 -14.58 2.97
C SER A 104 5.19 -13.99 2.50
N LEU A 105 6.30 -14.66 2.81
CA LEU A 105 7.66 -14.19 2.59
C LEU A 105 8.20 -14.58 1.21
N ASN A 106 8.95 -13.67 0.58
CA ASN A 106 9.46 -13.89 -0.78
C ASN A 106 10.82 -14.62 -0.76
N TRP A 107 10.81 -15.92 -1.10
CA TRP A 107 11.98 -16.79 -1.32
C TRP A 107 13.04 -16.23 -2.29
N ASN A 108 12.66 -15.36 -3.23
CA ASN A 108 13.60 -14.69 -4.13
C ASN A 108 14.30 -13.49 -3.48
N SER A 109 13.67 -12.88 -2.46
CA SER A 109 14.25 -11.77 -1.70
C SER A 109 15.19 -12.22 -0.59
N ALA A 110 14.89 -13.33 0.08
CA ALA A 110 15.62 -13.80 1.26
C ALA A 110 17.14 -13.90 1.07
N HIS A 111 17.91 -13.36 2.01
CA HIS A 111 19.36 -13.42 1.99
C HIS A 111 19.90 -14.87 1.98
N PRO A 112 21.05 -15.17 1.33
CA PRO A 112 21.64 -16.52 1.28
C PRO A 112 21.78 -17.30 2.59
N ASN A 113 21.95 -16.60 3.71
CA ASN A 113 22.08 -17.18 5.07
C ASN A 113 20.74 -17.27 5.82
N LEU A 114 19.60 -17.00 5.16
CA LEU A 114 18.27 -17.21 5.72
C LEU A 114 17.62 -18.46 5.12
N VAL A 115 16.80 -19.14 5.93
CA VAL A 115 15.87 -20.17 5.48
C VAL A 115 14.47 -19.63 5.78
N VAL A 116 13.69 -19.42 4.72
CA VAL A 116 12.23 -19.29 4.84
C VAL A 116 11.67 -20.69 5.14
N VAL A 117 10.74 -20.79 6.10
CA VAL A 117 10.14 -22.03 6.60
C VAL A 117 8.61 -21.92 6.57
N GLU A 118 7.91 -22.99 6.99
CA GLU A 118 6.46 -23.01 7.26
C GLU A 118 5.63 -22.36 6.14
N GLU A 119 5.71 -22.97 4.95
CA GLU A 119 4.98 -22.54 3.74
C GLU A 119 5.17 -21.07 3.32
N ALA A 120 6.21 -20.43 3.86
CA ALA A 120 6.59 -19.03 3.74
C ALA A 120 6.00 -18.04 4.76
N THR A 121 5.48 -18.49 5.90
CA THR A 121 5.18 -17.60 7.03
C THR A 121 6.41 -17.32 7.90
N GLY A 122 7.35 -18.27 8.01
CA GLY A 122 8.48 -18.17 8.93
C GLY A 122 9.85 -17.91 8.29
N VAL A 123 10.81 -17.41 9.07
CA VAL A 123 12.22 -17.23 8.64
C VAL A 123 13.22 -17.41 9.78
N LYS A 124 14.32 -18.15 9.54
CA LYS A 124 15.44 -18.32 10.48
C LYS A 124 16.81 -18.14 9.85
N PHE A 125 17.81 -17.80 10.66
CA PHE A 125 19.21 -17.76 10.22
C PHE A 125 19.79 -19.18 10.15
N SER A 126 20.43 -19.49 9.03
CA SER A 126 21.11 -20.77 8.80
C SER A 126 22.35 -20.51 7.93
N PRO A 127 23.53 -20.29 8.56
CA PRO A 127 24.75 -20.00 7.84
C PRO A 127 25.29 -21.27 7.16
N GLY A 128 25.34 -21.28 5.83
CA GLY A 128 25.84 -22.42 5.06
C GLY A 128 26.05 -22.12 3.58
N ARG A 129 26.94 -22.87 2.92
CA ARG A 129 27.18 -22.73 1.47
C ARG A 129 26.04 -23.34 0.67
N ARG A 130 24.97 -22.56 0.49
CA ARG A 130 23.82 -22.88 -0.35
C ARG A 130 24.00 -22.24 -1.72
N PHE A 131 23.74 -23.00 -2.79
CA PHE A 131 23.92 -22.51 -4.16
C PHE A 131 22.65 -21.78 -4.63
N TRP A 132 22.78 -20.51 -5.00
CA TRP A 132 21.63 -19.64 -5.28
C TRP A 132 21.70 -19.07 -6.70
N ARG A 133 20.59 -19.15 -7.43
CA ARG A 133 20.42 -18.39 -8.68
C ARG A 133 20.39 -16.89 -8.36
N ARG A 134 21.12 -16.08 -9.13
CA ARG A 134 21.09 -14.62 -9.03
C ARG A 134 19.66 -14.12 -9.29
N LYS A 135 19.15 -13.29 -8.38
CA LYS A 135 17.86 -12.61 -8.47
C LYS A 135 18.08 -11.13 -8.10
N LEU A 136 17.42 -10.22 -8.82
CA LEU A 136 17.52 -8.79 -8.54
C LEU A 136 16.95 -8.46 -7.15
N GLU A 137 15.79 -9.05 -6.82
CA GLU A 137 15.12 -8.93 -5.52
C GLU A 137 15.93 -9.39 -4.30
N ARG A 138 16.98 -10.20 -4.46
CA ARG A 138 17.66 -10.87 -3.34
C ARG A 138 18.53 -9.93 -2.52
N PHE A 139 18.39 -9.91 -1.19
CA PHE A 139 19.34 -9.28 -0.29
C PHE A 139 20.68 -10.02 -0.33
N THR A 140 21.81 -9.30 -0.46
CA THR A 140 23.15 -9.92 -0.53
C THR A 140 24.17 -9.41 0.48
N SER A 141 23.93 -8.27 1.14
CA SER A 141 24.84 -7.74 2.17
C SER A 141 24.39 -8.03 3.60
N THR A 142 23.08 -8.16 3.83
CA THR A 142 22.47 -8.17 5.17
C THR A 142 21.42 -9.27 5.23
N PRO A 143 21.31 -10.04 6.34
CA PRO A 143 20.40 -11.18 6.45
C PRO A 143 18.93 -10.75 6.62
N CYS A 144 18.34 -10.25 5.54
CA CYS A 144 16.96 -9.76 5.48
C CYS A 144 16.11 -10.57 4.48
N VAL A 145 14.80 -10.52 4.66
CA VAL A 145 13.76 -10.99 3.73
C VAL A 145 12.62 -9.96 3.71
N VAL A 146 11.90 -9.87 2.60
CA VAL A 146 10.64 -9.10 2.52
C VAL A 146 9.47 -9.99 2.13
N GLY A 147 8.26 -9.51 2.45
CA GLY A 147 6.99 -10.08 2.01
C GLY A 147 6.86 -10.19 0.48
N ARG A 148 5.88 -10.97 0.04
CA ARG A 148 5.56 -11.26 -1.36
C ARG A 148 4.53 -10.28 -1.95
N LYS A 149 3.57 -9.85 -1.13
CA LYS A 149 2.69 -8.71 -1.39
C LYS A 149 3.22 -7.51 -0.57
N GLY A 150 3.04 -6.31 -1.10
CA GLY A 150 3.13 -5.07 -0.34
C GLY A 150 1.80 -4.35 -0.27
N ILE A 151 1.82 -3.21 0.41
CA ILE A 151 0.69 -2.36 0.74
C ILE A 151 0.88 -1.00 0.06
N THR A 152 -0.18 -0.46 -0.53
CA THR A 152 -0.20 0.82 -1.27
C THR A 152 -1.32 1.77 -0.86
N THR A 153 -2.30 1.27 -0.09
CA THR A 153 -3.53 1.94 0.33
C THR A 153 -4.17 1.12 1.44
N GLY A 154 -4.66 1.75 2.52
CA GLY A 154 -5.42 1.15 3.62
C GLY A 154 -4.64 0.85 4.91
N CYS A 155 -5.38 0.49 5.94
CA CYS A 155 -4.87 0.13 7.28
C CYS A 155 -4.66 -1.39 7.40
N PHE A 156 -3.49 -1.86 7.83
CA PHE A 156 -3.13 -3.27 7.90
C PHE A 156 -2.48 -3.65 9.23
N TYR A 157 -2.81 -4.84 9.74
CA TYR A 157 -2.21 -5.40 10.94
C TYR A 157 -1.66 -6.82 10.72
N TRP A 158 -0.47 -7.09 11.24
CA TRP A 158 0.13 -8.43 11.25
C TRP A 158 0.97 -8.67 12.50
N GLU A 159 1.15 -9.94 12.86
CA GLU A 159 1.83 -10.36 14.08
C GLU A 159 3.02 -11.28 13.79
N VAL A 160 4.08 -11.14 14.59
CA VAL A 160 5.28 -11.98 14.52
C VAL A 160 5.57 -12.55 15.90
N ASP A 161 5.60 -13.88 16.00
CA ASP A 161 6.16 -14.58 17.15
C ASP A 161 7.69 -14.50 17.09
N VAL A 162 8.29 -14.02 18.18
CA VAL A 162 9.73 -13.73 18.30
C VAL A 162 10.36 -14.26 19.60
N GLU A 163 9.58 -14.89 20.47
CA GLU A 163 9.92 -15.42 21.81
C GLU A 163 11.32 -16.07 21.91
N ASP A 164 11.56 -17.15 21.16
CA ASP A 164 12.84 -17.88 21.16
C ASP A 164 14.06 -17.07 20.61
N SER A 165 13.85 -15.86 20.09
CA SER A 165 14.82 -15.18 19.24
C SER A 165 15.48 -13.96 19.90
N ASN A 166 16.71 -14.13 20.37
CA ASN A 166 17.53 -13.06 20.95
C ASN A 166 18.09 -12.03 19.94
N ASN A 167 17.83 -12.17 18.64
CA ASN A 167 18.19 -11.15 17.66
C ASN A 167 17.27 -11.12 16.43
N TRP A 168 16.47 -10.06 16.33
CA TRP A 168 15.54 -9.82 15.22
C TRP A 168 15.36 -8.34 14.90
N ILE A 169 14.81 -8.08 13.72
CA ILE A 169 14.31 -6.78 13.25
C ILE A 169 12.96 -7.06 12.58
N VAL A 170 11.91 -6.33 12.99
CA VAL A 170 10.53 -6.46 12.50
C VAL A 170 10.02 -5.09 12.08
N GLY A 171 9.39 -4.98 10.90
CA GLY A 171 8.78 -3.73 10.44
C GLY A 171 8.41 -3.71 8.97
N MET A 172 8.47 -2.52 8.37
CA MET A 172 8.11 -2.26 6.96
C MET A 172 9.32 -1.72 6.18
N ALA A 173 9.40 -2.03 4.89
CA ALA A 173 10.41 -1.45 4.00
C ALA A 173 9.86 -1.10 2.62
N LYS A 174 10.37 -0.01 2.04
CA LYS A 174 10.10 0.41 0.66
C LYS A 174 10.38 -0.73 -0.34
N LYS A 175 9.53 -0.92 -1.36
CA LYS A 175 9.80 -1.85 -2.46
C LYS A 175 11.15 -1.57 -3.15
N SER A 176 11.53 -0.30 -3.25
CA SER A 176 12.81 0.20 -3.77
C SER A 176 14.04 -0.03 -2.88
N VAL A 177 13.87 -0.50 -1.63
CA VAL A 177 14.93 -0.61 -0.60
C VAL A 177 16.22 -1.25 -1.14
N LYS A 178 17.38 -0.69 -0.76
CA LYS A 178 18.70 -1.15 -1.21
C LYS A 178 18.98 -2.59 -0.79
N ARG A 179 19.12 -3.51 -1.76
CA ARG A 179 19.29 -4.95 -1.49
C ARG A 179 20.72 -5.47 -1.64
N LYS A 180 21.60 -4.72 -2.31
CA LYS A 180 22.97 -5.16 -2.65
C LYS A 180 24.04 -4.55 -1.74
N GLU A 181 23.82 -3.33 -1.29
CA GLU A 181 24.63 -2.61 -0.32
C GLU A 181 24.26 -2.99 1.12
N LYS A 182 25.09 -2.59 2.09
CA LYS A 182 24.82 -2.74 3.51
C LYS A 182 23.71 -1.76 3.93
N LEU A 183 22.60 -2.28 4.42
CA LEU A 183 21.58 -1.47 5.09
C LEU A 183 22.05 -1.04 6.48
N ASN A 184 21.76 0.21 6.85
CA ASN A 184 21.83 0.72 8.22
C ASN A 184 20.45 0.75 8.90
N PHE A 185 19.39 0.39 8.15
CA PHE A 185 18.00 0.21 8.61
C PHE A 185 17.29 1.50 9.07
N LEU A 186 17.62 2.64 8.46
CA LEU A 186 17.04 3.94 8.84
C LEU A 186 15.84 4.30 7.93
N PRO A 187 14.86 5.10 8.40
CA PRO A 187 13.74 5.60 7.60
C PRO A 187 14.16 6.23 6.26
N LYS A 188 15.26 7.01 6.26
CA LYS A 188 15.82 7.62 5.04
C LYS A 188 16.42 6.62 4.03
N GLU A 189 16.70 5.39 4.45
CA GLU A 189 17.09 4.27 3.57
C GLU A 189 15.89 3.42 3.14
N GLY A 190 14.67 3.78 3.59
CA GLY A 190 13.43 3.07 3.27
C GLY A 190 13.14 1.87 4.16
N VAL A 191 13.55 1.88 5.43
CA VAL A 191 13.21 0.86 6.43
C VAL A 191 12.72 1.54 7.70
N TRP A 192 11.56 1.12 8.21
CA TRP A 192 11.01 1.54 9.49
C TRP A 192 10.70 0.29 10.29
N ALA A 193 11.39 0.11 11.42
CA ALA A 193 11.38 -1.15 12.15
C ALA A 193 11.79 -0.95 13.62
N ILE A 194 11.51 -1.97 14.42
CA ILE A 194 12.09 -2.16 15.76
C ILE A 194 13.05 -3.37 15.73
N GLU A 195 14.11 -3.35 16.55
CA GLU A 195 15.05 -4.47 16.74
C GLU A 195 15.15 -4.91 18.20
N LEU A 196 15.34 -6.22 18.42
CA LEU A 196 15.96 -6.76 19.62
C LEU A 196 17.39 -7.18 19.29
N LYS A 197 18.35 -6.72 20.09
CA LYS A 197 19.76 -7.03 19.89
C LYS A 197 20.54 -6.92 21.19
N ALA A 198 21.23 -8.01 21.56
CA ALA A 198 22.05 -8.08 22.77
C ALA A 198 21.30 -7.73 24.07
N GLY A 199 19.98 -7.98 24.11
CA GLY A 199 19.11 -7.67 25.25
C GLY A 199 18.46 -6.28 25.20
N GLU A 200 18.84 -5.41 24.27
CA GLU A 200 18.21 -4.10 24.10
C GLU A 200 17.14 -4.13 23.00
N TYR A 201 15.95 -3.59 23.32
CA TYR A 201 14.90 -3.26 22.35
C TYR A 201 15.06 -1.81 21.89
N GLN A 202 15.09 -1.58 20.57
CA GLN A 202 15.27 -0.24 19.99
C GLN A 202 14.38 -0.03 18.76
N ALA A 203 13.74 1.14 18.64
CA ALA A 203 13.24 1.62 17.36
C ALA A 203 14.40 2.15 16.50
N LEU A 204 14.33 1.87 15.19
CA LEU A 204 15.37 2.20 14.23
C LEU A 204 15.24 3.62 13.65
N SER A 205 14.77 4.53 14.49
CA SER A 205 14.75 5.98 14.32
C SER A 205 16.17 6.57 14.19
N GLU A 206 16.23 7.86 13.84
CA GLU A 206 17.47 8.63 13.81
C GLU A 206 17.33 9.90 14.68
N PRO A 207 17.96 9.97 15.87
CA PRO A 207 18.71 8.90 16.54
C PRO A 207 17.81 7.73 16.98
N ARG A 208 18.41 6.55 17.14
CA ARG A 208 17.72 5.33 17.62
C ARG A 208 17.09 5.57 18.99
N THR A 209 15.88 5.08 19.19
CA THR A 209 15.11 5.25 20.44
C THR A 209 15.01 3.91 21.17
N SER A 210 15.55 3.82 22.39
CA SER A 210 15.38 2.63 23.23
C SER A 210 13.93 2.45 23.67
N LEU A 211 13.47 1.20 23.73
CA LEU A 211 12.07 0.85 24.04
C LEU A 211 11.95 0.23 25.43
N SER A 212 11.04 0.75 26.25
CA SER A 212 10.79 0.30 27.62
C SER A 212 9.89 -0.94 27.65
N VAL A 213 10.45 -2.09 27.28
CA VAL A 213 9.75 -3.40 27.37
C VAL A 213 9.88 -3.97 28.78
N CYS A 214 8.77 -4.46 29.35
CA CYS A 214 8.77 -5.21 30.60
C CYS A 214 8.87 -6.70 30.31
N GLY A 215 9.94 -7.36 30.78
CA GLY A 215 10.19 -8.79 30.53
C GLY A 215 10.70 -9.10 29.12
N GLU A 216 10.52 -10.36 28.71
CA GLU A 216 10.80 -10.82 27.35
C GLU A 216 9.55 -10.67 26.49
N MET A 217 9.70 -10.21 25.24
CA MET A 217 8.57 -10.01 24.34
C MET A 217 8.37 -11.25 23.46
N GLU A 218 7.31 -11.99 23.72
CA GLU A 218 6.91 -13.17 22.95
C GLU A 218 6.56 -12.81 21.50
N LYS A 219 5.87 -11.68 21.29
CA LYS A 219 5.20 -11.35 20.03
C LYS A 219 5.14 -9.85 19.73
N VAL A 220 5.48 -9.47 18.51
CA VAL A 220 5.36 -8.10 17.97
C VAL A 220 4.11 -7.99 17.09
N GLY A 221 3.22 -7.04 17.40
CA GLY A 221 2.18 -6.56 16.50
C GLY A 221 2.66 -5.35 15.69
N VAL A 222 2.32 -5.30 14.40
CA VAL A 222 2.70 -4.23 13.47
C VAL A 222 1.46 -3.68 12.77
N TYR A 223 1.16 -2.40 13.01
CA TYR A 223 0.05 -1.65 12.41
C TYR A 223 0.61 -0.64 11.40
N LEU A 224 0.21 -0.74 10.13
CA LEU A 224 0.47 0.28 9.11
C LEU A 224 -0.83 0.98 8.74
N ASP A 225 -0.85 2.30 8.83
CA ASP A 225 -1.80 3.19 8.18
C ASP A 225 -1.10 3.85 6.99
N PHE A 226 -1.50 3.53 5.77
CA PHE A 226 -0.79 4.02 4.59
C PHE A 226 -1.10 5.50 4.34
N GLU A 227 -2.38 5.88 4.40
CA GLU A 227 -2.92 7.21 4.14
C GLU A 227 -2.47 8.24 5.18
N TRP A 228 -2.63 7.96 6.47
CA TRP A 228 -2.19 8.86 7.53
C TRP A 228 -0.67 8.81 7.78
N GLY A 229 0.05 7.92 7.09
CA GLY A 229 1.50 7.79 7.18
C GLY A 229 1.96 7.32 8.56
N GLN A 230 1.20 6.46 9.23
CA GLN A 230 1.48 5.97 10.58
C GLN A 230 2.00 4.52 10.51
N LEU A 231 3.11 4.23 11.17
CA LEU A 231 3.55 2.85 11.41
C LEU A 231 3.81 2.62 12.90
N SER A 232 2.89 1.90 13.54
CA SER A 232 2.85 1.66 14.98
C SER A 232 3.21 0.21 15.32
N PHE A 233 3.95 0.05 16.42
CA PHE A 233 4.44 -1.23 16.93
C PHE A 233 3.92 -1.48 18.34
N TYR A 234 3.54 -2.72 18.61
CA TYR A 234 2.94 -3.16 19.86
C TYR A 234 3.58 -4.47 20.34
N ASN A 235 3.67 -4.65 21.65
CA ASN A 235 3.75 -6.01 22.22
C ASN A 235 2.32 -6.53 22.24
N SER A 236 2.00 -7.51 21.38
CA SER A 236 0.64 -8.01 21.23
C SER A 236 0.22 -8.93 22.39
N SER A 237 1.17 -9.61 23.06
CA SER A 237 0.86 -10.41 24.26
C SER A 237 0.37 -9.55 25.44
N SER A 238 0.86 -8.31 25.56
CA SER A 238 0.41 -7.34 26.59
C SER A 238 -0.51 -6.24 26.07
N MET A 239 -0.81 -6.21 24.76
CA MET A 239 -1.51 -5.12 24.05
C MET A 239 -0.95 -3.71 24.33
N THR A 240 0.34 -3.60 24.64
CA THR A 240 1.00 -2.31 24.94
C THR A 240 1.71 -1.75 23.72
N HIS A 241 1.47 -0.47 23.43
CA HIS A 241 2.24 0.31 22.46
C HIS A 241 3.74 0.33 22.80
N LEU A 242 4.58 0.30 21.76
CA LEU A 242 6.04 0.34 21.86
C LEU A 242 6.60 1.60 21.20
N TYR A 243 6.20 1.88 19.96
CA TYR A 243 6.73 2.97 19.16
C TYR A 243 5.82 3.27 17.95
N THR A 244 5.82 4.53 17.50
CA THR A 244 5.19 4.92 16.22
C THR A 244 6.17 5.75 15.40
N PHE A 245 6.31 5.41 14.13
CA PHE A 245 6.91 6.28 13.12
C PHE A 245 5.80 7.04 12.38
N GLN A 246 5.98 8.36 12.21
CA GLN A 246 5.20 9.14 11.26
C GLN A 246 6.05 9.36 10.00
N ALA A 247 5.55 8.97 8.82
CA ALA A 247 6.21 9.17 7.53
C ALA A 247 5.21 9.02 6.37
N CYS A 248 5.22 9.96 5.43
CA CYS A 248 4.38 9.88 4.23
C CYS A 248 4.88 8.75 3.30
N PHE A 249 4.07 7.71 3.10
CA PHE A 249 4.42 6.57 2.24
C PHE A 249 4.06 6.87 0.77
N HIS A 250 5.07 6.86 -0.10
CA HIS A 250 4.95 7.25 -1.52
C HIS A 250 5.19 6.07 -2.49
N GLU A 251 5.31 4.85 -1.98
CA GLU A 251 5.50 3.63 -2.78
C GLU A 251 5.03 2.40 -2.01
N GLU A 252 4.91 1.27 -2.69
CA GLU A 252 4.53 -0.01 -2.09
C GLU A 252 5.44 -0.40 -0.91
N MET A 253 4.84 -0.59 0.26
CA MET A 253 5.48 -0.96 1.51
C MET A 253 5.40 -2.47 1.73
N LEU A 254 6.55 -3.13 1.94
CA LEU A 254 6.66 -4.57 2.10
C LEU A 254 6.93 -4.95 3.57
N PRO A 255 6.29 -6.00 4.11
CA PRO A 255 6.70 -6.66 5.36
C PRO A 255 8.19 -6.95 5.35
N PHE A 256 8.90 -6.58 6.41
CA PHE A 256 10.35 -6.67 6.51
C PHE A 256 10.76 -7.44 7.77
N LEU A 257 11.55 -8.51 7.56
CA LEU A 257 12.12 -9.31 8.63
C LEU A 257 13.63 -9.47 8.42
N SER A 258 14.39 -9.41 9.51
CA SER A 258 15.82 -9.73 9.52
C SER A 258 16.17 -10.40 10.84
N THR A 259 16.99 -11.46 10.81
CA THR A 259 17.39 -12.21 12.00
C THR A 259 18.80 -12.80 11.85
N ARG A 260 19.47 -12.99 12.97
CA ARG A 260 20.69 -13.82 13.07
C ARG A 260 20.53 -14.99 14.04
N SER A 261 19.33 -15.18 14.60
CA SER A 261 18.97 -16.32 15.43
C SER A 261 18.71 -17.58 14.61
N SER A 262 19.13 -18.73 15.12
CA SER A 262 18.77 -20.05 14.58
C SER A 262 17.31 -20.41 14.86
N TYR A 263 16.68 -19.76 15.85
CA TYR A 263 15.26 -19.85 16.10
C TYR A 263 14.49 -19.00 15.08
N PRO A 264 13.33 -19.46 14.60
CA PRO A 264 12.57 -18.74 13.59
C PRO A 264 11.85 -17.53 14.17
N LEU A 265 11.66 -16.52 13.33
CA LEU A 265 10.55 -15.57 13.47
C LEU A 265 9.40 -16.14 12.67
N LEU A 266 8.22 -16.27 13.27
CA LEU A 266 7.04 -16.83 12.62
C LEU A 266 5.99 -15.74 12.47
N VAL A 267 5.59 -15.44 11.24
CA VAL A 267 4.46 -14.53 11.01
C VAL A 267 3.18 -15.32 11.22
N ARG A 268 2.30 -14.86 12.12
CA ARG A 268 1.03 -15.55 12.34
C ARG A 268 0.15 -15.44 11.11
N VAL A 269 -0.39 -16.58 10.69
CA VAL A 269 -1.66 -16.57 9.97
C VAL A 269 -2.71 -16.18 11.01
N LEU A 270 -3.20 -14.96 10.94
CA LEU A 270 -4.44 -14.59 11.61
C LEU A 270 -5.55 -15.33 10.87
N GLU A 271 -6.15 -16.33 11.51
CA GLU A 271 -7.26 -17.08 10.94
C GLU A 271 -8.51 -16.21 10.91
N LEU A 272 -9.05 -16.01 9.71
CA LEU A 272 -10.25 -15.22 9.37
C LEU A 272 -11.30 -16.16 8.78
#